data_AF-A0A7X9EEZ6-F1
#
_entry.id   AF-A0A7X9EEZ6-F1
#
_cell.length_a   1.000
_cell.length_b   1.000
_cell.length_c   1.000
_cell.angle_alpha   90.00
_cell.angle_beta   90.00
_cell.angle_gamma   90.00
#
_symmetry.space_group_name_H-M   'P 1'
#
loop_
_entity.id
_entity.type
_entity.pdbx_description
1 polymer ?
#
loop_
_entity_poly.entity_id
_entity_poly.type
_entity_poly.pdbx_seq_one_letter_code
_entity_poly.pdbx_strand_id
1 'polypeptide(L)'
;IRAYFIVSKLIEQEKITLSDEDIDSFLKNIADNEGMAVSKIKEILEKNGQIDDIKFKLAEEKALENISKYVKIKYLEETPEKDKGGNDADSDSR
;
A
#
# COMPACT_ATOMS: atom_id res chain seq x y z
N ILE A 1 -5.27 11.25 9.29
CA ILE A 1 -6.17 11.08 10.45
C ILE A 1 -7.49 10.40 10.07
N ARG A 2 -8.31 10.92 9.14
CA ARG A 2 -9.60 10.28 8.78
C ARG A 2 -9.46 8.83 8.24
N ALA A 3 -8.49 8.59 7.35
CA ALA A 3 -8.25 7.26 6.77
C ALA A 3 -7.93 6.20 7.84
N TYR A 4 -7.03 6.51 8.78
CA TYR A 4 -6.64 5.63 9.87
C TYR A 4 -7.85 5.14 10.71
N PHE A 5 -8.77 6.04 11.06
CA PHE A 5 -9.96 5.66 11.82
C PHE A 5 -10.94 4.80 11.02
N ILE A 6 -11.07 5.05 9.72
CA ILE A 6 -11.93 4.26 8.83
C ILE A 6 -11.36 2.84 8.72
N VAL A 7 -10.05 2.72 8.46
CA VAL A 7 -9.36 1.43 8.36
C VAL A 7 -9.43 0.67 9.68
N SER A 8 -9.19 1.34 10.82
CA SER A 8 -9.31 0.71 12.15
C SER A 8 -10.71 0.15 12.40
N LYS A 9 -11.75 0.92 12.06
CA LYS A 9 -13.14 0.45 12.17
C LYS A 9 -13.43 -0.72 11.25
N LEU A 10 -12.81 -0.75 10.08
CA LEU A 10 -13.00 -1.83 9.11
C LEU A 10 -12.29 -3.12 9.55
N ILE A 11 -11.08 -3.01 10.10
CA ILE A 11 -10.36 -4.12 10.74
C ILE A 11 -11.22 -4.73 11.86
N GLU A 12 -11.83 -3.89 12.71
CA GLU A 12 -12.75 -4.33 13.77
C GLU A 12 -14.02 -5.01 13.22
N GLN A 13 -14.65 -4.42 12.20
CA GLN A 13 -15.90 -4.92 11.61
C GLN A 13 -15.72 -6.26 10.89
N GLU A 14 -14.66 -6.37 10.09
CA GLU A 14 -14.33 -7.58 9.33
C GLU A 14 -13.62 -8.63 10.20
N LYS A 15 -13.34 -8.31 11.47
CA LYS A 15 -12.60 -9.17 12.42
C LYS A 15 -11.32 -9.71 11.79
N ILE A 16 -10.55 -8.83 11.15
CA ILE A 16 -9.28 -9.21 10.53
C ILE A 16 -8.35 -9.70 11.65
N THR A 17 -8.08 -11.00 11.66
CA THR A 17 -7.10 -11.62 12.56
C THR A 17 -5.80 -11.85 11.80
N LEU A 18 -4.69 -11.44 12.38
CA LEU A 18 -3.37 -11.84 11.93
C LEU A 18 -3.00 -13.16 12.58
N SER A 19 -2.57 -14.13 11.78
CA SER A 19 -1.90 -15.31 12.31
C SER A 19 -0.44 -14.98 12.63
N ASP A 20 0.17 -15.77 13.51
CA ASP A 20 1.59 -15.64 13.80
C ASP A 20 2.43 -15.88 12.53
N GLU A 21 1.94 -16.70 11.61
CA GLU A 21 2.56 -16.98 10.31
C GLU A 21 2.62 -15.73 9.42
N ASP A 22 1.58 -14.88 9.42
CA ASP A 22 1.58 -13.63 8.65
C ASP A 22 2.70 -12.69 9.13
N ILE A 23 2.85 -12.61 10.45
CA ILE A 23 3.86 -11.78 11.10
C ILE A 23 5.25 -12.34 10.79
N ASP A 24 5.43 -13.65 10.93
CA ASP A 24 6.70 -14.31 10.65
C ASP A 24 7.10 -14.22 9.17
N SER A 25 6.17 -14.35 8.24
CA SER A 25 6.40 -14.13 6.80
C SER A 25 6.85 -12.69 6.51
N PHE A 26 6.22 -11.70 7.14
CA PHE A 26 6.62 -10.31 6.99
C PHE A 26 8.01 -10.04 7.58
N LEU A 27 8.27 -10.55 8.78
CA LEU A 27 9.58 -10.44 9.44
C LEU A 27 10.67 -11.15 8.62
N LYS A 28 10.36 -12.27 7.99
CA LYS A 28 11.26 -12.99 7.08
C LYS A 28 11.58 -12.15 5.84
N ASN A 29 10.59 -11.52 5.22
CA ASN A 29 10.84 -10.64 4.08
C ASN A 29 11.74 -9.46 4.44
N ILE A 30 11.55 -8.85 5.63
CA ILE A 30 12.45 -7.80 6.12
C ILE A 30 13.85 -8.35 6.35
N ALA A 31 13.96 -9.50 7.01
CA ALA A 31 15.23 -10.16 7.31
C ALA A 31 16.02 -10.48 6.04
N ASP A 32 15.34 -10.99 5.00
CA ASP A 32 15.95 -11.31 3.70
C ASP A 32 16.41 -10.03 2.97
N ASN A 33 15.63 -8.94 3.04
CA ASN A 33 16.00 -7.66 2.44
C ASN A 33 17.18 -6.96 3.15
N GLU A 34 17.26 -7.11 4.47
CA GLU A 34 18.30 -6.50 5.31
C GLU A 34 19.53 -7.41 5.52
N GLY A 35 19.49 -8.65 5.05
CA GLY A 35 20.55 -9.65 5.24
C GLY A 35 20.78 -10.03 6.71
N MET A 36 19.74 -9.98 7.54
CA MET A 36 19.81 -10.24 8.98
C MET A 36 19.00 -11.49 9.36
N ALA A 37 19.25 -12.05 10.53
CA ALA A 37 18.41 -13.12 11.07
C ALA A 37 17.04 -12.56 11.52
N VAL A 38 15.96 -13.32 11.26
CA VAL A 38 14.58 -12.96 11.65
C VAL A 38 14.46 -12.63 13.14
N SER A 39 15.12 -13.40 14.00
CA SER A 39 15.14 -13.17 15.46
C SER A 39 15.71 -11.80 15.84
N LYS A 40 16.75 -11.35 15.13
CA LYS A 40 17.40 -10.06 15.36
C LYS A 40 16.53 -8.90 14.88
N ILE A 41 15.86 -9.06 13.74
CA ILE A 41 14.85 -8.11 13.26
C ILE A 41 13.72 -7.97 14.27
N LYS A 42 13.19 -9.11 14.77
CA LYS A 42 12.13 -9.13 15.77
C LYS A 42 12.53 -8.38 17.05
N GLU A 43 13.72 -8.66 17.59
CA GLU A 43 14.25 -7.94 18.75
C GLU A 43 14.38 -6.43 18.51
N ILE A 44 14.88 -6.01 17.35
CA ILE A 44 15.02 -4.58 17.00
C ILE A 44 13.65 -3.91 16.96
N LEU A 45 12.67 -4.53 16.32
CA LEU A 45 11.32 -4.01 16.18
C LEU A 45 10.57 -3.97 17.52
N GLU A 46 10.72 -5.00 18.35
CA GLU A 46 10.17 -5.04 19.70
C GLU A 46 10.79 -3.94 20.58
N LYS A 47 12.12 -3.80 20.55
CA LYS A 47 12.85 -2.79 21.33
C LYS A 47 12.47 -1.35 20.93
N ASN A 48 12.20 -1.14 19.65
CA ASN A 48 11.78 0.16 19.12
C ASN A 48 10.27 0.42 19.26
N GLY A 49 9.49 -0.55 19.78
CA GLY A 49 8.03 -0.43 19.88
C GLY A 49 7.31 -0.45 18.53
N GLN A 50 7.95 -0.91 17.47
CA GLN A 50 7.45 -0.88 16.09
C GLN A 50 6.64 -2.13 15.71
N ILE A 51 6.59 -3.14 16.59
CA ILE A 51 5.84 -4.37 16.34
C ILE A 51 4.34 -4.09 16.19
N ASP A 52 3.79 -3.19 17.00
CA ASP A 52 2.36 -2.87 16.93
C ASP A 52 2.01 -2.10 15.66
N ASP A 53 2.91 -1.23 15.19
CA ASP A 53 2.76 -0.55 13.89
C ASP A 53 2.79 -1.54 12.73
N ILE A 54 3.66 -2.56 12.78
CA ILE A 54 3.72 -3.61 11.77
C ILE A 54 2.43 -4.43 11.77
N LYS A 55 1.94 -4.84 12.94
CA LYS A 55 0.66 -5.54 13.05
C LYS A 55 -0.47 -4.68 12.48
N PHE A 56 -0.50 -3.39 12.78
CA PHE A 56 -1.49 -2.50 12.19
C PHE A 56 -1.40 -2.44 10.66
N LYS A 57 -0.19 -2.30 10.10
CA LYS A 57 0.02 -2.29 8.64
C LYS A 57 -0.43 -3.58 7.97
N LEU A 58 -0.10 -4.74 8.54
CA LEU A 58 -0.52 -6.03 8.01
C LEU A 58 -2.05 -6.18 8.06
N ALA A 59 -2.67 -5.74 9.14
CA ALA A 59 -4.13 -5.74 9.26
C ALA A 59 -4.78 -4.76 8.25
N GLU A 60 -4.18 -3.60 8.03
CA GLU A 60 -4.59 -2.62 7.02
C GLU A 60 -4.52 -3.20 5.60
N GLU A 61 -3.42 -3.85 5.22
CA GLU A 61 -3.27 -4.49 3.91
C GLU A 61 -4.35 -5.56 3.70
N LYS A 62 -4.56 -6.45 4.68
CA LYS A 62 -5.63 -7.46 4.61
C LYS A 62 -7.02 -6.85 4.52
N ALA A 63 -7.27 -5.77 5.26
CA ALA A 63 -8.54 -5.06 5.21
C ALA A 63 -8.79 -4.46 3.81
N LEU A 64 -7.78 -3.82 3.22
CA LEU A 64 -7.84 -3.26 1.88
C LEU A 64 -8.01 -4.34 0.80
N GLU A 65 -7.30 -5.46 0.92
CA GLU A 65 -7.46 -6.61 0.02
C GLU A 65 -8.89 -7.16 0.09
N ASN A 66 -9.46 -7.27 1.29
CA ASN A 66 -10.86 -7.68 1.44
C ASN A 66 -11.84 -6.67 0.82
N ILE A 67 -11.63 -5.36 1.03
CA ILE A 67 -12.46 -4.33 0.38
C ILE A 67 -12.39 -4.47 -1.14
N SER A 68 -11.19 -4.69 -1.70
CA SER A 68 -10.96 -4.76 -3.16
C SER A 68 -11.88 -5.76 -3.86
N LYS A 69 -12.26 -6.85 -3.17
CA LYS A 69 -13.19 -7.89 -3.68
C LYS A 69 -14.60 -7.35 -3.93
N TYR A 70 -14.99 -6.26 -3.27
CA TYR A 70 -16.31 -5.64 -3.37
C TYR A 70 -16.31 -4.35 -4.21
N VAL A 71 -15.14 -3.86 -4.64
CA VAL A 71 -15.05 -2.61 -5.40
C VAL A 71 -15.19 -2.86 -6.89
N LYS A 72 -15.99 -2.03 -7.56
CA LYS A 72 -16.09 -2.05 -9.02
C LYS A 72 -14.90 -1.30 -9.63
N ILE A 73 -13.90 -2.03 -10.11
CA ILE A 73 -12.75 -1.47 -10.83
C ILE A 73 -13.21 -1.02 -12.22
N LYS A 74 -12.93 0.24 -12.58
CA LYS A 74 -13.10 0.75 -13.93
C LYS A 74 -11.73 0.95 -14.56
N TYR A 75 -11.44 0.22 -15.62
CA TYR A 75 -10.25 0.44 -16.43
C TYR A 75 -10.55 1.58 -17.42
N LEU A 76 -9.75 2.63 -17.37
CA LEU A 76 -9.78 3.70 -18.37
C LEU A 76 -8.67 3.39 -19.37
N GLU A 77 -9.01 3.36 -20.66
CA GLU A 77 -7.99 3.36 -21.71
C GLU A 77 -7.26 4.71 -21.63
N GLU A 78 -5.93 4.68 -21.51
CA GLU A 78 -5.12 5.89 -21.61
C GLU A 78 -5.33 6.48 -23.00
N THR A 79 -6.09 7.58 -23.08
CA THR A 79 -6.12 8.36 -24.31
C THR A 79 -4.72 8.95 -24.50
N PRO A 80 -4.01 8.62 -25.60
CA PRO A 80 -2.77 9.31 -25.91
C PRO A 80 -3.06 10.80 -25.96
N GLU A 81 -2.26 11.60 -25.26
CA GLU A 81 -2.37 13.06 -25.30
C GLU A 81 -2.41 13.49 -26.77
N LYS A 82 -3.55 14.06 -27.20
CA LYS A 82 -3.64 14.76 -28.47
C LYS A 82 -2.73 15.98 -28.34
N ASP A 83 -1.56 15.86 -28.95
CA ASP A 83 -0.68 16.94 -29.32
C ASP A 83 -1.53 18.07 -29.94
N LYS A 84 -1.71 19.16 -29.20
CA LYS A 84 -2.46 20.32 -29.68
C LYS A 84 -1.57 21.07 -30.67
N GLY A 85 -1.66 20.68 -31.93
CA GLY A 85 -1.23 21.53 -33.04
C GLY A 85 -2.03 22.83 -33.02
N GLY A 86 -1.36 23.95 -32.74
CA GLY A 86 -1.82 25.31 -33.01
C GLY A 86 -1.06 25.85 -34.21
N ASN A 87 -1.71 25.81 -35.37
CA ASN A 87 -1.24 26.34 -36.64
C ASN A 87 -1.76 27.78 -36.74
N ASP A 88 -0.90 28.79 -36.58
CA ASP A 88 -1.19 30.15 -37.02
C ASP A 88 -0.15 30.55 -38.06
N ALA A 89 -0.65 30.68 -39.28
CA ALA A 89 0.04 31.24 -40.42
C ALA A 89 0.37 32.72 -40.17
N ASP A 90 1.56 33.15 -40.57
CA ASP A 90 1.72 34.50 -41.11
C ASP A 90 2.72 34.49 -42.26
N SER A 91 2.13 34.58 -43.45
CA SER A 91 2.73 35.15 -44.63
C SER A 91 3.14 36.60 -44.36
N ASP A 92 4.42 36.95 -44.44
CA ASP A 92 4.82 38.20 -45.11
C ASP A 92 6.33 38.29 -45.38
N SER A 93 6.66 38.31 -46.67
CA SER A 93 7.51 39.29 -47.33
C SER A 93 8.82 39.76 -46.68
N ARG A 94 9.98 39.31 -47.20
CA ARG A 94 11.01 40.16 -47.87
C ARG A 94 12.18 39.36 -48.44
#